data_AF-A0A7W1GM59-F1
#
_entry.id   AF-A0A7W1GM59-F1
#
_cell.length_a   1.000
_cell.length_b   1.000
_cell.length_c   1.000
_cell.angle_alpha   90.00
_cell.angle_beta   90.00
_cell.angle_gamma   90.00
#
_symmetry.space_group_name_H-M   'P 1'
#
loop_
_entity.id
_entity.type
_entity.pdbx_description
1 polymer ?
#
loop_
_entity_poly.entity_id
_entity_poly.type
_entity_poly.pdbx_seq_one_letter_code
_entity_poly.pdbx_strand_id
1 'polypeptide(L)' 'ARAIEGVLDVRLYRRPGHVFGPLRRGSDRAGAVIAVGDSAEEAFERAERAAECIRFDTADVEAVAS' A
#
# COMPACT_ATOMS: atom_id res chain seq x y z
N ALA A 1 -2.25 0.83 9.92
CA ALA A 1 -1.13 0.17 9.21
C ALA A 1 0.17 0.18 10.03
N ARG A 2 0.88 1.31 10.18
CA ARG A 2 2.19 1.35 10.90
C ARG A 2 2.17 0.90 12.36
N ALA A 3 1.03 1.04 13.05
CA ALA A 3 0.90 0.66 14.45
C ALA A 3 0.63 -0.84 14.66
N ILE A 4 0.50 -1.63 13.59
CA ILE A 4 0.31 -3.08 13.71
C ILE A 4 1.62 -3.70 14.16
N GLU A 5 1.54 -4.59 15.14
CA GLU A 5 2.69 -5.32 15.66
C GLU A 5 3.47 -6.03 14.52
N GLY A 6 4.79 -5.93 14.59
CA GLY A 6 5.70 -6.51 13.61
C GLY A 6 5.80 -5.75 12.28
N VAL A 7 5.05 -4.66 12.08
CA VAL A 7 5.26 -3.76 10.93
C VAL A 7 6.45 -2.85 11.18
N LEU A 8 7.49 -2.98 10.36
CA LEU A 8 8.68 -2.13 10.42
C LEU A 8 8.48 -0.83 9.63
N ASP A 9 7.84 -0.93 8.47
CA ASP A 9 7.64 0.23 7.61
C ASP A 9 6.42 0.09 6.71
N VAL A 10 5.82 1.24 6.37
CA VAL A 10 4.81 1.39 5.34
C VAL A 10 5.24 2.54 4.45
N ARG A 11 5.54 2.22 3.19
CA ARG A 11 5.97 3.18 2.18
C ARG A 11 4.83 3.45 1.22
N LEU A 12 4.44 4.71 1.09
CA LEU A 12 3.50 5.17 0.06
C LEU A 12 4.30 5.88 -1.02
N TYR A 13 4.23 5.38 -2.24
CA TYR A 13 4.95 5.97 -3.39
C TYR A 13 4.12 7.05 -4.08
N ARG A 14 2.86 7.21 -3.69
CA ARG A 14 1.87 8.08 -4.33
C ARG A 14 1.46 9.22 -3.43
N ARG A 15 1.08 10.32 -4.06
CA ARG A 15 0.56 11.54 -3.44
C ARG A 15 -0.79 11.89 -4.08
N PRO A 16 -1.63 12.70 -3.41
CA PRO A 16 -2.84 13.23 -4.02
C PRO A 16 -2.57 13.83 -5.41
N GLY A 17 -3.47 13.59 -6.37
CA GLY A 17 -3.30 13.94 -7.78
C GLY A 17 -2.58 12.87 -8.63
N HIS A 18 -2.08 11.79 -8.03
CA HIS A 18 -1.58 10.65 -8.80
C HIS A 18 -2.71 9.92 -9.52
N VAL A 19 -2.54 9.68 -10.82
CA VAL A 19 -3.44 8.87 -11.64
C VAL A 19 -2.99 7.41 -11.61
N PHE A 20 -3.81 6.54 -11.02
CA PHE A 20 -3.56 5.11 -11.02
C PHE A 20 -3.90 4.50 -12.40
N GLY A 21 -3.09 3.53 -12.82
CA GLY A 21 -3.32 2.73 -14.02
C GLY A 21 -3.10 1.24 -13.74
N PRO A 22 -3.20 0.37 -14.76
CA PRO A 22 -3.01 -1.06 -14.59
C PRO A 22 -1.63 -1.41 -14.01
N LEU A 23 -1.57 -2.37 -13.08
CA LEU A 23 -0.33 -2.89 -12.50
C LEU A 23 0.39 -3.82 -13.50
N ARG A 24 1.42 -3.31 -14.19
CA ARG A 24 2.17 -4.06 -15.22
C ARG A 24 3.66 -4.21 -14.92
N ARG A 25 4.23 -3.27 -14.17
CA ARG A 25 5.65 -3.23 -13.79
C ARG A 25 5.82 -2.76 -12.36
N GLY A 26 7.00 -3.01 -11.79
CA GLY A 26 7.29 -2.69 -10.40
C GLY A 26 7.12 -1.22 -10.02
N SER A 27 7.29 -0.29 -10.97
CA SER A 27 7.07 1.14 -10.76
C SER A 27 5.61 1.53 -10.65
N ASP A 28 4.65 0.67 -11.01
CA ASP A 28 3.21 1.00 -10.95
C ASP A 28 2.64 0.79 -9.54
N ARG A 29 3.31 -0.02 -8.70
CA ARG A 29 2.92 -0.28 -7.30
C ARG A 29 2.66 1.00 -6.53
N ALA A 30 1.60 1.00 -5.72
CA ALA A 30 1.21 2.15 -4.90
C ALA A 30 2.15 2.37 -3.70
N GLY A 31 2.87 1.32 -3.27
CA GLY A 31 3.67 1.34 -2.06
C GLY A 31 4.30 -0.02 -1.75
N ALA A 32 4.75 -0.16 -0.50
CA ALA A 32 5.19 -1.42 0.08
C ALA A 32 4.95 -1.42 1.60
N VAL A 33 4.67 -2.60 2.15
CA VAL A 33 4.69 -2.87 3.58
C VAL A 33 5.88 -3.78 3.86
N ILE A 34 6.61 -3.51 4.95
CA ILE A 34 7.70 -4.35 5.44
C ILE A 34 7.31 -4.81 6.84
N ALA A 35 7.21 -6.12 7.04
CA ALA A 35 6.88 -6.73 8.32
C ALA A 35 7.84 -7.86 8.66
N VAL A 36 7.90 -8.20 9.95
CA VAL A 36 8.68 -9.29 10.52
C VAL A 36 7.78 -10.19 11.36
N GLY A 37 8.19 -11.44 11.50
CA GLY A 37 7.56 -12.48 12.31
C GLY A 37 8.58 -13.55 12.66
N ASP A 38 8.21 -14.45 13.55
CA ASP A 38 9.03 -15.60 13.94
C ASP A 38 9.09 -16.65 12.82
N SER A 39 8.18 -16.56 11.84
CA SER A 39 8.20 -17.30 10.57
C SER A 39 7.92 -16.41 9.37
N ALA A 40 8.16 -16.95 8.17
CA ALA A 40 7.82 -16.27 6.92
C ALA A 40 6.30 -16.08 6.78
N GLU A 41 5.52 -17.07 7.19
CA GLU A 41 4.06 -17.04 7.18
C GLU A 41 3.53 -15.94 8.11
N GLU A 42 4.04 -15.84 9.33
CA GLU A 42 3.62 -14.81 10.27
C GLU A 42 4.00 -13.40 9.77
N ALA A 43 5.21 -13.24 9.22
CA ALA A 43 5.61 -11.97 8.61
C ALA A 43 4.67 -11.58 7.45
N PHE A 44 4.25 -12.55 6.64
CA PHE A 44 3.31 -12.34 5.54
C PHE A 44 1.91 -11.95 6.05
N GLU A 45 1.36 -12.66 7.03
CA GLU A 45 0.05 -12.33 7.64
C GLU A 45 0.04 -10.93 8.25
N ARG A 46 1.12 -10.54 8.94
CA ARG A 46 1.28 -9.17 9.49
C ARG A 46 1.32 -8.13 8.37
N ALA A 47 2.03 -8.41 7.28
CA ALA A 47 2.08 -7.52 6.12
C ALA A 47 0.70 -7.38 5.43
N GLU A 48 -0.05 -8.48 5.28
CA GLU A 48 -1.40 -8.46 4.72
C GLU A 48 -2.36 -7.64 5.56
N ARG A 49 -2.46 -7.90 6.88
CA ARG A 49 -3.32 -7.11 7.79
C ARG A 49 -3.00 -5.61 7.73
N ALA A 50 -1.73 -5.28 7.58
CA ALA A 50 -1.30 -3.90 7.43
C ALA A 50 -1.68 -3.30 6.07
N ALA A 51 -1.61 -4.07 5.00
CA ALA A 51 -2.06 -3.67 3.67
C ALA A 51 -3.59 -3.45 3.63
N GLU A 52 -4.38 -4.29 4.30
CA GLU A 52 -5.84 -4.16 4.41
C GLU A 52 -6.28 -2.87 5.11
N CYS A 53 -5.44 -2.32 5.99
CA CYS A 53 -5.68 -1.05 6.65
C CYS A 53 -5.35 0.18 5.78
N ILE A 54 -4.84 0.00 4.56
CA ILE A 54 -4.45 1.08 3.66
C ILE A 54 -5.52 1.23 2.58
N ARG A 55 -6.12 2.42 2.50
CA ARG A 55 -7.09 2.78 1.46
C ARG A 55 -6.59 4.00 0.70
N PHE A 56 -6.69 3.93 -0.63
CA PHE A 56 -6.54 5.10 -1.51
C PHE A 56 -7.93 5.52 -1.94
N ASP A 57 -8.34 6.73 -1.55
CA ASP A 57 -9.59 7.31 -2.02
C ASP A 57 -9.32 7.96 -3.38
N THR A 58 -10.00 7.48 -4.41
CA THR A 58 -9.83 7.90 -5.81
C THR A 58 -11.14 8.44 -6.37
N ALA A 59 -11.03 9.44 -7.24
CA ALA A 59 -12.12 9.87 -8.10
C ALA A 59 -11.83 9.41 -9.54
N ASP A 60 -12.88 9.34 -10.36
CA ASP A 60 -12.70 9.14 -11.79
C ASP A 60 -11.87 10.29 -12.38
N VAL A 61 -11.00 9.97 -13.34
CA VAL A 61 -10.03 10.94 -13.89
C VAL A 61 -10.75 12.15 -14.52
N GLU A 62 -11.95 11.94 -15.06
CA GLU A 62 -12.80 13.00 -15.62
C GLU A 62 -13.30 13.99 -14.55
N ALA A 63 -13.40 13.57 -13.29
CA ALA A 63 -13.88 14.40 -12.18
C ALA A 63 -12.80 15.29 -11.53
N VAL A 64 -11.52 15.08 -11.87
CA VAL A 64 -10.39 15.85 -11.31
C VAL A 64 -10.01 17.03 -12.22
N ALA A 65 -10.59 17.12 -13.42
CA ALA A 65 -10.39 18.22 -14.36
C ALA A 65 -11.45 19.32 -14.18
N SER A 66 -11.35 20.08 -13.08
CA SER A 66 -12.05 21.37 -12.90
C SER A 66 -11.26 22.30 -12.00
#